data_AF-A0A7S3NDX8-F1
#
_entry.id   AF-A0A7S3NDX8-F1
#
_cell.length_a   1.000
_cell.length_b   1.000
_cell.length_c   1.000
_cell.angle_alpha   90.00
_cell.angle_beta   90.00
_cell.angle_gamma   90.00
#
_symmetry.space_group_name_H-M   'P 1'
#
loop_
_entity.id
_entity.type
_entity.pdbx_description
1 polymer ?
#
loop_
_entity_poly.entity_id
_entity_poly.type
_entity_poly.pdbx_seq_one_letter_code
_entity_poly.pdbx_strand_id
1 'polypeptide(L)'
;MIKKEKGLKGLYSGFATNFSKHMFKSLYRYPLVSTLPRFYAKLFGSEYNNHVHSMKLLTSLTIAFVEAGLITPFERLQVFIMTSKYSNKNYSDFYHMSKSKLRVELFKGFSPYFTKQVVAWTTFLQSDAFYKRQMRRIFKIDEKEMITGYKLALCTLMISCTTILC
;
A
#
# COMPACT_ATOMS: atom_id res chain seq x y z
N MET A 1 27.82 8.89 15.17
CA MET A 1 29.01 8.66 14.32
C MET A 1 28.73 8.49 12.81
N ILE A 2 27.53 8.73 12.27
CA ILE A 2 27.24 8.55 10.82
C ILE A 2 27.45 9.84 9.97
N LYS A 3 27.53 11.02 10.61
CA LYS A 3 27.66 12.32 9.91
C LYS A 3 29.06 12.64 9.38
N LYS A 4 30.13 11.99 9.88
CA LYS A 4 31.51 12.39 9.57
C LYS A 4 32.14 11.69 8.34
N GLU A 5 31.62 10.54 7.90
CA GLU A 5 32.29 9.75 6.84
C GLU A 5 31.58 9.72 5.48
N LYS A 6 30.30 10.13 5.36
CA LYS A 6 29.55 10.06 4.06
C LYS A 6 29.00 11.39 3.53
N GLY A 7 29.17 12.50 4.25
CA GLY A 7 28.70 13.83 3.85
C GLY A 7 27.19 13.91 3.50
N LEU A 8 26.79 14.99 2.82
CA LEU A 8 25.43 15.23 2.31
C LEU A 8 24.92 14.14 1.34
N LYS A 9 25.84 13.44 0.64
CA LYS A 9 25.51 12.34 -0.30
C LYS A 9 24.92 11.12 0.42
N GLY A 10 25.30 10.86 1.67
CA GLY A 10 24.72 9.80 2.49
C GLY A 10 23.22 10.04 2.79
N LEU A 11 22.87 11.28 3.15
CA LEU A 11 21.49 11.72 3.41
C LEU A 11 20.61 11.61 2.15
N TYR A 12 21.12 12.06 1.00
CA TYR A 12 20.37 12.02 -0.27
C TYR A 12 20.14 10.59 -0.79
N SER A 13 21.03 9.65 -0.47
CA SER A 13 20.94 8.27 -0.95
C SER A 13 19.72 7.50 -0.41
N GLY A 14 19.31 7.80 0.83
CA GLY A 14 18.09 7.24 1.42
C GLY A 14 16.83 8.01 0.99
N PHE A 15 16.95 9.32 0.78
CA PHE A 15 15.83 10.14 0.36
C PHE A 15 15.34 9.77 -1.05
N ALA A 16 16.24 9.64 -2.03
CA ALA A 16 15.86 9.36 -3.41
C ALA A 16 15.13 8.01 -3.57
N THR A 17 15.56 6.99 -2.83
CA THR A 17 14.95 5.66 -2.88
C THR A 17 13.60 5.62 -2.18
N ASN A 18 13.47 6.28 -1.02
CA ASN A 18 12.18 6.44 -0.35
C ASN A 18 11.18 7.27 -1.17
N PHE A 19 11.66 8.33 -1.83
CA PHE A 19 10.84 9.15 -2.71
C PHE A 19 10.32 8.35 -3.91
N SER A 20 11.21 7.60 -4.59
CA SER A 20 10.83 6.70 -5.68
C SER A 20 9.76 5.70 -5.22
N LYS A 21 9.96 5.07 -4.06
CA LYS A 21 8.97 4.16 -3.45
C LYS A 21 7.60 4.83 -3.25
N HIS A 22 7.58 6.05 -2.71
CA HIS A 22 6.33 6.78 -2.52
C HIS A 22 5.66 7.18 -3.83
N MET A 23 6.43 7.59 -4.85
CA MET A 23 5.88 7.88 -6.19
C MET A 23 5.27 6.64 -6.83
N PHE A 24 5.99 5.52 -6.85
CA PHE A 24 5.46 4.25 -7.35
C PHE A 24 4.21 3.84 -6.60
N LYS A 25 4.21 3.95 -5.26
CA LYS A 25 3.05 3.68 -4.43
C LYS A 25 1.85 4.56 -4.79
N SER A 26 2.05 5.85 -5.01
CA SER A 26 0.97 6.75 -5.41
C SER A 26 0.42 6.39 -6.80
N LEU A 27 1.31 6.07 -7.74
CA LEU A 27 0.96 5.84 -9.14
C LEU A 27 0.04 4.63 -9.35
N TYR A 28 0.32 3.48 -8.73
CA TYR A 28 -0.56 2.31 -8.88
C TYR A 28 -1.72 2.30 -7.88
N ARG A 29 -1.61 2.96 -6.71
CA ARG A 29 -2.67 2.91 -5.69
C ARG A 29 -3.95 3.61 -6.14
N TYR A 30 -3.83 4.75 -6.82
CA TYR A 30 -4.98 5.51 -7.31
C TYR A 30 -5.87 4.75 -8.30
N PRO A 31 -5.34 4.17 -9.41
CA PRO A 31 -6.16 3.39 -10.32
C PRO A 31 -6.73 2.16 -9.62
N LEU A 32 -5.94 1.48 -8.79
CA LEU A 32 -6.32 0.23 -8.13
C LEU A 32 -7.49 0.41 -7.15
N VAL A 33 -7.50 1.48 -6.35
CA VAL A 33 -8.64 1.79 -5.45
C VAL A 33 -9.89 2.23 -6.21
N SER A 34 -9.75 2.85 -7.39
CA SER A 34 -10.87 3.32 -8.20
C SER A 34 -11.51 2.21 -9.05
N THR A 35 -10.69 1.34 -9.65
CA THR A 35 -11.15 0.31 -10.58
C THR A 35 -11.68 -0.94 -9.89
N LEU A 36 -11.07 -1.39 -8.79
CA LEU A 36 -11.47 -2.65 -8.15
C LEU A 36 -12.90 -2.65 -7.60
N PRO A 37 -13.37 -1.62 -6.87
CA PRO A 37 -14.76 -1.58 -6.42
C PRO A 37 -15.76 -1.60 -7.59
N ARG A 38 -15.44 -0.93 -8.70
CA ARG A 38 -16.26 -0.94 -9.92
C ARG A 38 -16.25 -2.30 -10.61
N PHE A 39 -15.10 -2.97 -10.61
CA PHE A 39 -14.96 -4.31 -11.16
C PHE A 39 -15.78 -5.33 -10.36
N TYR A 40 -15.66 -5.33 -9.04
CA TYR A 40 -16.45 -6.21 -8.16
C TYR A 40 -17.95 -5.89 -8.21
N ALA A 41 -18.34 -4.61 -8.26
CA ALA A 41 -19.75 -4.23 -8.42
C ALA A 41 -20.34 -4.72 -9.75
N LYS A 42 -19.56 -4.70 -10.83
CA LYS A 42 -19.98 -5.22 -12.13
C LYS A 42 -20.04 -6.75 -12.17
N LEU A 43 -19.16 -7.44 -11.46
CA LEU A 43 -19.09 -8.91 -11.45
C LEU A 43 -20.19 -9.56 -10.58
N PHE A 44 -20.51 -8.97 -9.42
CA PHE A 44 -21.39 -9.58 -8.43
C PHE A 44 -22.80 -8.97 -8.36
N GLY A 45 -23.07 -7.86 -9.06
CA GLY A 45 -24.43 -7.32 -9.24
C GLY A 45 -25.26 -7.25 -7.94
N SER A 46 -26.42 -7.90 -7.92
CA SER A 46 -27.38 -7.92 -6.81
C SER A 46 -26.93 -8.70 -5.57
N GLU A 47 -25.99 -9.65 -5.69
CA GLU A 47 -25.46 -10.41 -4.54
C GLU A 47 -24.51 -9.58 -3.66
N TYR A 48 -23.98 -8.48 -4.20
CA TYR A 48 -23.12 -7.57 -3.45
C TYR A 48 -23.80 -7.02 -2.18
N ASN A 49 -25.12 -6.83 -2.22
CA ASN A 49 -25.88 -6.26 -1.11
C ASN A 49 -26.12 -7.24 0.05
N ASN A 50 -26.16 -8.55 -0.22
CA ASN A 50 -26.39 -9.57 0.81
C ASN A 50 -25.12 -9.87 1.63
N HIS A 51 -23.92 -9.71 1.03
CA HIS A 51 -22.64 -10.02 1.68
C HIS A 51 -21.60 -8.89 1.57
N VAL A 52 -22.01 -7.65 1.87
CA VAL A 52 -21.15 -6.45 1.80
C VAL A 52 -19.83 -6.60 2.57
N HIS A 53 -19.83 -7.30 3.70
CA HIS A 53 -18.63 -7.49 4.52
C HIS A 53 -17.63 -8.47 3.88
N SER A 54 -18.09 -9.64 3.42
CA SER A 54 -17.23 -10.65 2.79
C SER A 54 -16.64 -10.16 1.47
N MET A 55 -17.42 -9.41 0.68
CA MET A 55 -16.95 -8.82 -0.58
C MET A 55 -15.86 -7.77 -0.35
N LYS A 56 -15.95 -6.99 0.72
CA LYS A 56 -14.90 -6.04 1.11
C LYS A 56 -13.62 -6.74 1.53
N LEU A 57 -13.70 -7.87 2.25
CA LEU A 57 -12.53 -8.68 2.61
C LEU A 57 -11.85 -9.28 1.37
N LEU A 58 -12.63 -9.77 0.42
CA LEU A 58 -12.10 -10.30 -0.84
C LEU A 58 -11.42 -9.20 -1.67
N THR A 59 -12.05 -8.02 -1.70
CA THR A 59 -11.48 -6.83 -2.35
C THR A 59 -10.18 -6.41 -1.67
N SER A 60 -10.12 -6.35 -0.34
CA SER A 60 -8.88 -6.02 0.39
C SER A 60 -7.77 -7.05 0.15
N LEU A 61 -8.12 -8.34 0.09
CA LEU A 61 -7.16 -9.42 -0.11
C LEU A 61 -6.54 -9.35 -1.52
N THR A 62 -7.37 -9.12 -2.54
CA THR A 62 -6.89 -8.97 -3.93
C THR A 62 -6.04 -7.73 -4.12
N ILE A 63 -6.42 -6.61 -3.49
CA ILE A 63 -5.60 -5.39 -3.46
C ILE A 63 -4.25 -5.68 -2.80
N ALA A 64 -4.25 -6.28 -1.62
CA ALA A 64 -3.04 -6.60 -0.87
C ALA A 64 -2.12 -7.56 -1.65
N PHE A 65 -2.69 -8.52 -2.39
CA PHE A 65 -1.91 -9.45 -3.21
C PHE A 65 -1.21 -8.74 -4.37
N VAL A 66 -1.93 -7.90 -5.11
CA VAL A 66 -1.37 -7.12 -6.22
C VAL A 66 -0.31 -6.14 -5.70
N GLU A 67 -0.60 -5.44 -4.60
CA GLU A 67 0.34 -4.50 -4.00
C GLU A 67 1.60 -5.21 -3.48
N ALA A 68 1.45 -6.35 -2.81
CA ALA A 68 2.60 -7.15 -2.36
C ALA A 68 3.42 -7.66 -3.53
N GLY A 69 2.79 -8.15 -4.60
CA GLY A 69 3.48 -8.65 -5.79
C GLY A 69 4.31 -7.58 -6.50
N LEU A 70 3.77 -6.36 -6.60
CA LEU A 70 4.47 -5.24 -7.23
C LEU A 70 5.55 -4.64 -6.32
N ILE A 71 5.27 -4.38 -5.04
CA ILE A 71 6.23 -3.64 -4.19
C ILE A 71 7.37 -4.53 -3.68
N THR A 72 7.13 -5.79 -3.34
CA THR A 72 8.14 -6.66 -2.73
C THR A 72 9.47 -6.69 -3.50
N PRO A 73 9.50 -6.90 -4.84
CA PRO A 73 10.75 -6.85 -5.58
C PRO A 73 11.41 -5.46 -5.57
N PHE A 74 10.63 -4.38 -5.60
CA PHE A 74 11.16 -3.00 -5.52
C PHE A 74 11.78 -2.68 -4.16
N GLU A 75 11.13 -3.08 -3.05
CA GLU A 75 11.70 -2.91 -1.72
C GLU A 75 12.98 -3.73 -1.55
N ARG A 76 13.02 -4.94 -2.10
CA ARG A 76 14.21 -5.79 -2.06
C ARG A 76 15.36 -5.18 -2.85
N LEU A 77 15.10 -4.66 -4.05
CA LEU A 77 16.07 -3.94 -4.87
C LEU A 77 16.58 -2.68 -4.15
N GLN A 78 15.68 -1.91 -3.51
CA GLN A 78 16.06 -0.73 -2.73
C GLN A 78 17.00 -1.10 -1.57
N VAL A 79 16.64 -2.10 -0.76
CA VAL A 79 17.47 -2.55 0.36
C VAL A 79 18.82 -3.04 -0.16
N PHE A 80 18.83 -3.79 -1.27
CA PHE A 80 20.07 -4.23 -1.90
C PHE A 80 20.96 -3.04 -2.26
N ILE A 81 20.44 -2.01 -2.93
CA ILE A 81 21.18 -0.79 -3.28
C ILE A 81 21.72 -0.07 -2.03
N MET A 82 20.92 0.01 -0.97
CA MET A 82 21.35 0.61 0.29
C MET A 82 22.50 -0.18 0.94
N THR A 83 22.46 -1.51 0.89
CA THR A 83 23.51 -2.38 1.43
C THR A 83 24.74 -2.50 0.53
N SER A 84 24.58 -2.46 -0.79
CA SER A 84 25.67 -2.53 -1.79
C SER A 84 26.60 -1.33 -1.69
N LYS A 85 26.06 -0.13 -1.39
CA LYS A 85 26.84 1.10 -1.16
C LYS A 85 27.83 1.02 0.01
N TYR A 86 27.74 -0.01 0.86
CA TYR A 86 28.69 -0.24 1.94
C TYR A 86 29.86 -1.15 1.52
N SER A 87 29.73 -1.89 0.41
CA SER A 87 30.67 -2.94 -0.01
C SER A 87 31.32 -2.69 -1.39
N ASN A 88 31.07 -1.55 -2.03
CA ASN A 88 31.60 -1.20 -3.36
C ASN A 88 31.26 -2.23 -4.46
N LYS A 89 30.14 -2.97 -4.30
CA LYS A 89 29.68 -4.00 -5.25
C LYS A 89 28.73 -3.40 -6.28
N ASN A 90 28.96 -3.71 -7.56
CA ASN A 90 28.24 -3.15 -8.70
C ASN A 90 26.91 -3.87 -8.96
N TYR A 91 25.96 -3.24 -9.68
CA TYR A 91 24.66 -3.84 -10.03
C TYR A 91 24.79 -5.19 -10.76
N SER A 92 25.89 -5.39 -11.49
CA SER A 92 26.21 -6.65 -12.17
C SER A 92 26.46 -7.81 -11.20
N ASP A 93 26.97 -7.54 -10.00
CA ASP A 93 27.26 -8.58 -9.00
C ASP A 93 25.99 -9.19 -8.42
N PHE A 94 24.90 -8.42 -8.31
CA PHE A 94 23.60 -8.96 -7.90
C PHE A 94 23.04 -9.91 -8.95
N TYR A 95 23.15 -9.54 -10.22
CA TYR A 95 22.68 -10.36 -11.34
C TYR A 95 23.52 -11.62 -11.52
N HIS A 96 24.83 -11.53 -11.27
CA HIS A 96 25.74 -12.68 -11.32
C HIS A 96 25.59 -13.63 -10.12
N MET A 97 25.41 -13.10 -8.91
CA MET A 97 25.24 -13.91 -7.70
C MET A 97 23.86 -14.57 -7.61
N SER A 98 22.85 -13.98 -8.26
CA SER A 98 21.45 -14.42 -8.19
C SER A 98 20.98 -15.20 -9.42
N LYS A 99 21.87 -15.51 -10.38
CA LYS A 99 21.52 -16.09 -11.71
C LYS A 99 20.69 -17.38 -11.66
N SER A 100 20.77 -18.20 -10.59
CA SER A 100 19.97 -19.42 -10.43
C SER A 100 18.79 -19.30 -9.45
N LYS A 101 18.73 -18.25 -8.61
CA LYS A 101 17.72 -18.09 -7.54
C LYS A 101 17.09 -16.69 -7.45
N LEU A 102 17.15 -15.92 -8.54
CA LEU A 102 16.71 -14.53 -8.60
C LEU A 102 15.28 -14.29 -8.12
N ARG A 103 14.34 -15.18 -8.50
CA ARG A 103 12.95 -15.08 -8.04
C ARG A 103 12.81 -15.36 -6.55
N VAL A 104 13.49 -16.40 -6.05
CA VAL A 104 13.46 -16.76 -4.62
C VAL A 104 14.07 -15.64 -3.77
N GLU A 105 15.10 -14.98 -4.28
CA GLU A 105 15.78 -13.90 -3.57
C GLU A 105 15.02 -12.56 -3.62
N LEU A 106 14.33 -12.27 -4.73
CA LEU A 106 13.44 -11.11 -4.88
C LEU A 106 12.19 -11.21 -3.98
N PHE A 107 11.60 -12.39 -3.87
CA PHE A 107 10.41 -12.63 -3.04
C PHE A 107 10.75 -13.09 -1.61
N LYS A 108 12.03 -13.05 -1.22
CA LYS A 108 12.44 -13.37 0.14
C LYS A 108 11.88 -12.33 1.11
N GLY A 109 10.97 -12.75 1.98
CA GLY A 109 10.24 -11.85 2.88
C GLY A 109 8.87 -11.38 2.36
N PHE A 110 8.36 -11.97 1.27
CA PHE A 110 7.02 -11.70 0.77
C PHE A 110 5.93 -11.97 1.82
N SER A 111 6.01 -13.08 2.56
CA SER A 111 4.99 -13.46 3.55
C SER A 111 4.75 -12.40 4.65
N PRO A 112 5.78 -11.92 5.39
CA PRO A 112 5.55 -10.87 6.39
C PRO A 112 5.09 -9.55 5.76
N TYR A 113 5.51 -9.25 4.53
CA TYR A 113 5.04 -8.08 3.79
C TYR A 113 3.56 -8.19 3.41
N PHE A 114 3.16 -9.34 2.89
CA PHE A 114 1.80 -9.64 2.48
C PHE A 114 0.85 -9.56 3.68
N THR A 115 1.19 -10.19 4.81
CA THR A 115 0.37 -10.10 6.04
C THR A 115 0.19 -8.66 6.49
N LYS A 116 1.26 -7.86 6.50
CA LYS A 116 1.19 -6.43 6.83
C LYS A 116 0.25 -5.68 5.88
N GLN A 117 0.31 -5.96 4.59
CA GLN A 117 -0.55 -5.31 3.59
C GLN A 117 -2.01 -5.75 3.71
N VAL A 118 -2.27 -7.02 3.98
CA VAL A 118 -3.63 -7.52 4.25
C VAL A 118 -4.23 -6.79 5.43
N VAL A 119 -3.54 -6.75 6.58
CA VAL A 119 -4.02 -6.06 7.79
C VAL A 119 -4.25 -4.57 7.52
N ALA A 120 -3.32 -3.89 6.85
CA ALA A 120 -3.47 -2.47 6.54
C ALA A 120 -4.71 -2.20 5.66
N TRP A 121 -4.94 -3.01 4.62
CA TRP A 121 -6.08 -2.82 3.73
C TRP A 121 -7.41 -3.23 4.34
N THR A 122 -7.46 -4.31 5.14
CA THR A 122 -8.68 -4.71 5.85
C THR A 122 -9.09 -3.64 6.85
N THR A 123 -8.15 -3.13 7.65
CA THR A 123 -8.41 -2.07 8.64
C THR A 123 -8.84 -0.79 7.94
N PHE A 124 -8.17 -0.40 6.85
CA PHE A 124 -8.54 0.78 6.08
C PHE A 124 -9.98 0.70 5.51
N LEU A 125 -10.35 -0.41 4.87
CA LEU A 125 -11.69 -0.60 4.28
C LEU A 125 -12.78 -0.72 5.35
N GLN A 126 -12.49 -1.37 6.47
CA GLN A 126 -13.43 -1.49 7.59
C GLN A 126 -13.66 -0.16 8.28
N SER A 127 -12.59 0.61 8.53
CA SER A 127 -12.68 1.96 9.08
C SER A 127 -13.43 2.90 8.15
N ASP A 128 -13.11 2.92 6.84
CA ASP A 128 -13.82 3.76 5.87
C ASP A 128 -15.34 3.46 5.84
N ALA A 129 -15.72 2.19 5.89
CA ALA A 129 -17.12 1.80 5.96
C ALA A 129 -17.80 2.22 7.27
N PHE A 130 -17.11 2.05 8.41
CA PHE A 130 -17.60 2.43 9.72
C PHE A 130 -17.81 3.94 9.81
N TYR A 131 -16.81 4.74 9.43
CA TYR A 131 -16.89 6.19 9.47
C TYR A 131 -17.91 6.75 8.50
N LYS A 132 -18.04 6.19 7.27
CA LYS A 132 -19.12 6.59 6.35
C LYS A 132 -20.50 6.32 6.95
N ARG A 133 -20.69 5.17 7.63
CA ARG A 133 -21.97 4.86 8.30
C ARG A 133 -22.24 5.80 9.47
N GLN A 134 -21.24 6.13 10.29
CA GLN A 134 -21.39 7.06 11.42
C GLN A 134 -21.68 8.48 10.93
N MET A 135 -20.96 8.98 9.93
CA MET A 135 -21.18 10.30 9.36
C MET A 135 -22.58 10.44 8.75
N ARG A 136 -23.06 9.41 8.04
CA ARG A 136 -24.45 9.40 7.51
C ARG A 136 -25.50 9.50 8.62
N ARG A 137 -25.30 8.81 9.75
CA ARG A 137 -26.21 8.88 10.91
C ARG A 137 -26.20 10.25 11.57
N ILE A 138 -25.02 10.84 11.77
CA ILE A 138 -24.86 12.14 12.44
C ILE A 138 -25.45 13.28 11.60
N PHE A 139 -25.24 13.26 10.28
CA PHE A 139 -25.64 14.35 9.40
C PHE A 139 -27.01 14.17 8.74
N LYS A 140 -27.71 13.04 8.95
CA LYS A 140 -29.01 12.72 8.32
C LYS A 140 -29.04 12.97 6.80
N ILE A 141 -27.95 12.65 6.12
CA ILE A 141 -27.81 12.86 4.67
C ILE A 141 -28.38 11.63 3.95
N ASP A 142 -29.23 11.85 2.95
CA ASP A 142 -29.84 10.80 2.13
C ASP A 142 -28.77 10.08 1.28
N GLU A 143 -28.94 8.77 1.03
CA GLU A 143 -27.89 7.90 0.49
C GLU A 143 -27.37 8.29 -0.92
N LYS A 144 -28.08 9.20 -1.59
CA LYS A 144 -27.83 9.65 -2.96
C LYS A 144 -27.05 10.96 -3.08
N GLU A 145 -26.85 11.72 -2.00
CA GLU A 145 -26.13 12.99 -2.07
C GLU A 145 -24.61 12.82 -1.93
N MET A 146 -23.85 13.50 -2.80
CA MET A 146 -22.39 13.53 -2.69
C MET A 146 -21.98 14.22 -1.38
N ILE A 147 -21.16 13.54 -0.59
CA ILE A 147 -20.60 14.10 0.64
C ILE A 147 -19.73 15.31 0.27
N THR A 148 -20.07 16.49 0.80
CA THR A 148 -19.31 17.73 0.64
C THR A 148 -17.82 17.53 0.96
N GLY A 149 -16.92 18.07 0.12
CA GLY A 149 -15.46 17.81 0.21
C GLY A 149 -14.84 18.03 1.60
N TYR A 150 -15.31 19.03 2.35
CA TYR A 150 -14.87 19.28 3.73
C TYR A 150 -15.21 18.14 4.71
N LYS A 151 -16.41 17.53 4.58
CA LYS A 151 -16.84 16.40 5.40
C LYS A 151 -16.05 15.12 5.06
N LEU A 152 -15.64 14.99 3.80
CA LEU A 152 -14.76 13.92 3.32
C LEU A 152 -13.33 14.07 3.88
N ALA A 153 -12.80 15.29 3.90
CA ALA A 153 -11.50 15.60 4.49
C ALA A 153 -11.45 15.26 5.99
N LEU A 154 -12.47 15.65 6.76
CA LEU A 154 -12.63 15.29 8.17
C LEU A 154 -12.68 13.76 8.37
N CYS A 155 -13.40 13.06 7.51
CA CYS A 155 -13.48 11.60 7.53
C CYS A 155 -12.09 10.96 7.27
N THR A 156 -11.34 11.46 6.29
CA THR A 156 -9.99 10.96 5.99
C THR A 156 -8.99 11.23 7.12
N LEU A 157 -9.12 12.35 7.84
CA LEU A 157 -8.29 12.63 9.03
C LEU A 157 -8.57 11.64 10.16
N MET A 158 -9.84 11.34 10.41
CA MET A 158 -10.26 10.37 11.44
C MET A 158 -9.81 8.94 11.10
N ILE A 159 -9.94 8.54 9.83
CA ILE A 159 -9.43 7.26 9.32
C ILE A 159 -7.91 7.18 9.45
N SER A 160 -7.19 8.27 9.11
CA SER A 160 -5.74 8.30 9.21
C SER A 160 -5.27 8.17 10.66
N CYS A 161 -5.95 8.84 11.59
CA CYS A 161 -5.65 8.73 13.02
C CYS A 161 -5.83 7.30 13.54
N THR A 162 -6.95 6.65 13.21
CA THR A 162 -7.20 5.25 13.60
C THR A 162 -6.24 4.25 12.98
N THR A 163 -5.83 4.47 11.73
CA THR A 163 -4.87 3.60 11.04
C THR A 163 -3.43 3.78 11.56
N ILE A 164 -3.11 4.92 12.19
CA ILE A 164 -1.80 5.15 12.83
C ILE A 164 -1.78 4.54 14.25
N LEU A 165 -2.93 4.47 14.90
CA LEU A 165 -3.09 3.92 16.26
C LEU A 165 -3.19 2.38 16.31
N CYS A 166 -3.52 1.72 15.19
CA CYS A 166 -3.54 0.27 15.02
C CYS A 166 -2.28 -0.22 14.29
#